data_AF-A0A2V8X9P5-F1
#
_entry.id   AF-A0A2V8X9P5-F1
#
_cell.length_a   1.000
_cell.length_b   1.000
_cell.length_c   1.000
_cell.angle_alpha   90.00
_cell.angle_beta   90.00
_cell.angle_gamma   90.00
#
_symmetry.space_group_name_H-M   'P 1'
#
loop_
_entity.id
_entity.type
_entity.pdbx_description
1 polymer ?
#
loop_
_entity_poly.entity_id
_entity_poly.type
_entity_poly.pdbx_seq_one_letter_code
_entity_poly.pdbx_strand_id
1 'polypeptide(L)'
;MHRPLLIVVVLILAAGAAWGQSTPPPDPTEQVKLLLERVQQLEKRVSELESKQWAAPTSSLSAASIPPAQQATPQQTAAPAGQEHQHGGQEEQAAVRQMETHFPSLQIRGFGDVDYSATDQKGITSGFNLGQLDLHLASALSPKVTYFGEVTFNAQPTGYTVEVERNIIRYDYNDYFKLSFGRYHTPIGYWNTAFHHGAWLQTTISRPEMVKVGGTFIPVHFVGFLAEGNVPSGGAGLSYSVGVGNGRGSIISRPGDAGDNNNNRAWVANIYSRPAKLYGLQLGVSVYRDKITLPIVLPNGNNFREWISAAHVVWTKETPEFLAEFANVNHRNILTNFVTNSQAYYVQIGYRLPWFEKTLKPYYRFEHTHTPMSEEVFANQDLVGSIVGLRYDISNYAAFKSEYRNTKRLPGEPRINGLFLQTAFTF
;
A
#
# COMPACT_ATOMS: atom_id res chain seq x y z
N MET A 1 -72.20 -13.48 31.04
CA MET A 1 -72.73 -12.18 31.46
C MET A 1 -71.59 -11.17 31.44
N HIS A 2 -71.82 -10.04 30.75
CA HIS A 2 -71.15 -8.73 30.84
C HIS A 2 -69.62 -8.61 30.82
N ARG A 3 -69.09 -8.08 29.70
CA ARG A 3 -68.06 -7.01 29.66
C ARG A 3 -68.69 -5.70 30.23
N PRO A 4 -67.97 -4.65 30.73
CA PRO A 4 -66.76 -4.09 30.09
C PRO A 4 -65.76 -3.27 30.97
N LEU A 5 -64.73 -2.70 30.29
CA LEU A 5 -64.05 -1.38 30.52
C LEU A 5 -63.20 -1.18 31.81
N LEU A 6 -62.11 -0.40 31.89
CA LEU A 6 -61.21 0.33 30.99
C LEU A 6 -60.05 0.89 31.88
N ILE A 7 -58.90 1.21 31.28
CA ILE A 7 -57.85 2.15 31.74
C ILE A 7 -56.96 1.73 32.92
N VAL A 8 -55.74 1.31 32.58
CA VAL A 8 -54.53 1.62 33.35
C VAL A 8 -53.61 2.40 32.41
N VAL A 9 -53.79 3.72 32.39
CA VAL A 9 -52.82 4.71 31.93
C VAL A 9 -52.85 5.83 32.97
N VAL A 10 -51.68 6.41 33.23
CA VAL A 10 -51.40 7.55 34.12
C VAL A 10 -51.18 7.20 35.60
N LEU A 11 -50.03 6.58 35.88
CA LEU A 11 -49.26 6.83 37.11
C LEU A 11 -47.75 6.88 36.78
N ILE A 12 -47.41 7.58 35.70
CA ILE A 12 -46.12 8.22 35.51
C ILE A 12 -46.45 9.68 35.28
N LEU A 13 -46.46 10.47 36.35
CA LEU A 13 -46.22 11.92 36.35
C LEU A 13 -46.29 12.41 37.80
N ALA A 14 -45.29 13.21 38.16
CA ALA A 14 -45.12 13.95 39.41
C ALA A 14 -44.45 13.21 40.59
N ALA A 15 -43.12 13.06 40.51
CA ALA A 15 -42.22 13.49 41.61
C ALA A 15 -40.75 13.61 41.12
N GLY A 16 -40.32 14.86 40.88
CA GLY A 16 -38.98 15.40 41.14
C GLY A 16 -37.85 14.95 40.19
N ALA A 17 -37.45 15.68 39.14
CA ALA A 17 -36.84 17.03 39.16
C ALA A 17 -35.65 17.14 40.13
N ALA A 18 -34.53 16.49 39.77
CA ALA A 18 -33.19 16.88 40.18
C ALA A 18 -32.26 16.78 38.95
N TRP A 19 -32.45 17.70 38.01
CA TRP A 19 -31.46 17.97 36.98
C TRP A 19 -30.51 19.01 37.55
N GLY A 20 -29.21 18.71 37.55
CA GLY A 20 -28.18 19.70 37.85
C GLY A 20 -28.36 20.90 36.93
N GLN A 21 -28.32 22.10 37.51
CA GLN A 21 -28.28 23.34 36.76
C GLN A 21 -27.05 23.33 35.85
N SER A 22 -27.25 23.06 34.56
CA SER A 22 -26.31 23.50 33.54
C SER A 22 -26.45 25.02 33.43
N THR A 23 -25.31 25.71 33.52
CA THR A 23 -25.20 27.13 33.20
C THR A 23 -25.85 27.43 31.84
N PRO A 24 -26.54 28.57 31.68
CA PRO A 24 -27.13 28.92 30.40
C PRO A 24 -26.04 28.93 29.31
N PRO A 25 -26.36 28.50 28.08
CA PRO A 25 -25.40 28.57 26.98
C PRO A 25 -24.94 30.03 26.80
N PRO A 26 -23.64 30.29 26.53
CA PRO A 26 -23.16 31.64 26.30
C PRO A 26 -23.93 32.27 25.14
N ASP A 27 -24.20 33.57 25.25
CA ASP A 27 -24.87 34.37 24.22
C ASP A 27 -24.27 34.04 22.83
N PRO A 28 -25.09 33.58 21.86
CA PRO A 28 -24.62 33.29 20.50
C PRO A 28 -23.84 34.46 19.89
N THR A 29 -24.16 35.69 20.27
CA THR A 29 -23.45 36.89 19.82
C THR A 29 -22.04 37.00 20.40
N GLU A 30 -21.81 36.58 21.65
CA GLU A 30 -20.46 36.51 22.23
C GLU A 30 -19.63 35.40 21.60
N GLN A 31 -20.23 34.24 21.30
CA GLN A 31 -19.51 33.14 20.62
C GLN A 31 -19.07 33.53 19.22
N VAL A 32 -19.94 34.21 18.45
CA VAL A 32 -19.59 34.73 17.11
C VAL A 32 -18.48 35.78 17.21
N LYS A 33 -18.53 36.66 18.20
CA LYS A 33 -17.49 37.66 18.42
C LYS A 33 -16.14 37.03 18.76
N LEU A 34 -16.14 36.01 19.61
CA LEU A 34 -14.94 35.27 20.01
C LEU A 34 -14.35 34.45 18.85
N LEU A 35 -15.21 33.91 17.97
CA LEU A 35 -14.78 33.25 16.74
C LEU A 35 -14.14 34.23 15.76
N LEU A 36 -14.74 35.40 15.55
CA LEU A 36 -14.18 36.44 14.68
C LEU A 36 -12.83 36.97 15.18
N GLU A 37 -12.70 37.17 16.50
CA GLU A 37 -11.45 37.60 17.12
C GLU A 37 -10.36 36.52 16.97
N ARG A 38 -10.74 35.24 17.05
CA ARG A 38 -9.81 34.12 16.83
C ARG A 38 -9.40 33.99 15.35
N VAL A 39 -10.30 34.26 14.41
CA VAL A 39 -9.95 34.33 12.98
C VAL A 39 -8.94 35.44 12.72
N GLN A 40 -9.14 36.64 13.27
CA GLN A 40 -8.18 37.74 13.13
C GLN A 40 -6.80 37.41 13.73
N GLN A 41 -6.75 36.75 14.89
CA GLN A 41 -5.48 36.31 15.47
C GLN A 41 -4.77 35.27 14.61
N LEU A 42 -5.52 34.37 13.96
CA LEU A 42 -4.95 33.37 13.06
C LEU A 42 -4.44 34.00 11.78
N GLU A 43 -5.17 34.93 11.17
CA GLU A 43 -4.74 35.69 9.99
C GLU A 43 -3.46 36.47 10.27
N LYS A 44 -3.37 37.14 11.42
CA LYS A 44 -2.16 37.84 11.85
C LYS A 44 -0.97 36.88 12.00
N ARG A 45 -1.19 35.70 12.60
CA ARG A 45 -0.13 34.70 12.80
C ARG A 45 0.34 34.07 11.50
N VAL A 46 -0.54 33.89 10.52
CA VAL A 46 -0.17 33.46 9.16
C VAL A 46 0.70 34.52 8.48
N SER A 47 0.31 35.80 8.55
CA SER A 47 1.11 36.90 7.99
C SER A 47 2.50 37.04 8.65
N GLU A 48 2.59 36.83 9.97
CA GLU A 48 3.87 36.80 10.70
C GLU A 48 4.76 35.59 10.33
N LEU A 49 4.15 34.46 9.96
CA LEU A 49 4.89 33.28 9.50
C LEU A 49 5.39 33.44 8.06
N GLU A 50 4.55 33.96 7.18
CA GLU A 50 4.91 34.25 5.78
C GLU A 50 6.03 35.29 5.69
N SER A 51 5.98 36.35 6.51
CA SER A 51 7.05 37.35 6.59
C SER A 51 8.37 36.80 7.16
N LYS A 52 8.32 35.82 8.05
CA LYS A 52 9.52 35.11 8.53
C LYS A 52 10.12 34.17 7.49
N GLN A 53 9.30 33.61 6.59
CA GLN A 53 9.76 32.71 5.54
C GLN A 53 10.53 33.44 4.42
N TRP A 54 10.34 34.76 4.28
CA TRP A 54 11.07 35.62 3.33
C TRP A 54 12.36 36.25 3.88
N ALA A 55 12.66 36.07 5.17
CA ALA A 55 13.80 36.71 5.86
C ALA A 55 14.95 35.76 6.21
N ALA A 56 15.01 34.56 5.64
CA ALA A 56 16.16 33.67 5.78
C ALA A 56 17.27 34.06 4.76
N PRO A 57 18.54 34.24 5.18
CA PRO A 57 19.60 34.69 4.29
C PRO A 57 20.05 33.55 3.36
N THR A 58 19.94 33.79 2.05
CA THR A 58 20.58 33.00 1.00
C THR A 58 22.09 33.28 1.00
N SER A 59 22.88 32.25 1.31
CA SER A 59 24.32 32.26 1.05
C SER A 59 24.57 32.17 -0.45
N SER A 60 25.20 33.22 -0.99
CA SER A 60 25.65 33.30 -2.37
C SER A 60 26.97 32.55 -2.56
N LEU A 61 27.00 31.57 -3.46
CA LEU A 61 28.24 31.06 -4.03
C LEU A 61 28.42 31.69 -5.41
N SER A 62 29.49 32.49 -5.51
CA SER A 62 29.97 33.15 -6.73
C SER A 62 30.54 32.12 -7.70
N ALA A 63 30.05 32.12 -8.95
CA ALA A 63 30.71 31.47 -10.08
C ALA A 63 31.48 32.53 -10.88
N ALA A 64 32.77 32.26 -11.11
CA ALA A 64 33.68 33.12 -11.84
C ALA A 64 33.35 33.20 -13.34
N SER A 65 33.56 34.39 -13.89
CA SER A 65 33.36 34.82 -15.27
C SER A 65 34.42 34.29 -16.25
N ILE A 66 33.99 33.87 -17.45
CA ILE A 66 34.84 33.77 -18.66
C ILE A 66 34.16 34.58 -19.79
N PRO A 67 34.89 35.38 -20.60
CA PRO A 67 34.29 36.31 -21.57
C PRO A 67 33.95 35.66 -22.94
N PRO A 68 33.13 36.31 -23.78
CA PRO A 68 32.62 35.75 -25.02
C PRO A 68 33.56 36.01 -26.21
N ALA A 69 33.66 35.04 -27.13
CA ALA A 69 34.28 35.22 -28.44
C ALA A 69 33.20 35.21 -29.54
N GLN A 70 33.25 36.24 -30.39
CA GLN A 70 32.36 36.53 -31.51
C GLN A 70 32.61 35.65 -32.75
N GLN A 71 31.55 35.56 -33.56
CA GLN A 71 31.45 34.92 -34.88
C GLN A 71 32.37 35.53 -35.95
N ALA A 72 32.76 34.70 -36.91
CA ALA A 72 33.11 35.12 -38.28
C ALA A 72 32.58 34.09 -39.31
N THR A 73 31.99 34.59 -40.39
CA THR A 73 31.43 33.87 -41.54
C THR A 73 32.41 33.91 -42.75
N PRO A 74 32.15 33.24 -43.91
CA PRO A 74 33.06 32.29 -44.53
C PRO A 74 33.77 32.80 -45.80
N GLN A 75 34.78 32.06 -46.27
CA GLN A 75 35.31 32.21 -47.63
C GLN A 75 35.72 30.87 -48.25
N GLN A 76 35.17 30.59 -49.44
CA GLN A 76 35.45 29.43 -50.32
C GLN A 76 36.81 29.56 -51.00
N THR A 77 37.51 28.44 -51.23
CA THR A 77 38.27 28.22 -52.48
C THR A 77 38.50 26.73 -52.80
N ALA A 78 38.04 26.35 -54.01
CA ALA A 78 38.51 25.35 -54.99
C ALA A 78 39.14 23.99 -54.61
N ALA A 79 38.63 22.94 -55.28
CA ALA A 79 39.24 21.62 -55.50
C ALA A 79 40.42 21.66 -56.51
N PRO A 80 41.20 20.56 -56.67
CA PRO A 80 40.83 19.59 -57.70
C PRO A 80 41.06 18.08 -57.38
N ALA A 81 40.23 17.29 -58.10
CA ALA A 81 40.21 15.87 -58.52
C ALA A 81 41.30 14.84 -58.16
N GLY A 82 40.85 13.59 -57.95
CA GLY A 82 41.64 12.34 -58.05
C GLY A 82 40.91 11.04 -57.69
N GLN A 83 40.10 10.50 -58.63
CA GLN A 83 39.74 9.09 -58.94
C GLN A 83 39.51 7.98 -57.87
N GLU A 84 38.27 7.47 -57.90
CA GLU A 84 37.79 6.06 -57.93
C GLU A 84 38.46 4.95 -57.08
N HIS A 85 37.69 4.31 -56.18
CA HIS A 85 37.21 2.92 -56.35
C HIS A 85 36.23 2.48 -55.23
N GLN A 86 35.43 1.48 -55.61
CA GLN A 86 34.19 0.95 -55.03
C GLN A 86 34.31 0.05 -53.78
N HIS A 87 33.15 -0.06 -53.11
CA HIS A 87 32.58 -1.21 -52.40
C HIS A 87 33.17 -1.68 -51.06
N GLY A 88 32.29 -1.67 -50.04
CA GLY A 88 32.36 -2.52 -48.84
C GLY A 88 32.61 -1.76 -47.55
N GLY A 89 31.56 -1.49 -46.77
CA GLY A 89 31.75 -1.00 -45.40
C GLY A 89 30.56 -0.33 -44.71
N GLN A 90 29.44 -0.08 -45.39
CA GLN A 90 28.31 0.63 -44.79
C GLN A 90 27.27 -0.27 -44.08
N GLU A 91 27.36 -1.59 -44.20
CA GLU A 91 26.45 -2.51 -43.47
C GLU A 91 27.06 -3.10 -42.19
N GLU A 92 28.39 -3.06 -42.03
CA GLU A 92 29.06 -3.64 -40.86
C GLU A 92 29.17 -2.65 -39.68
N GLN A 93 29.03 -1.35 -39.92
CA GLN A 93 28.93 -0.33 -38.87
C GLN A 93 27.51 -0.16 -38.29
N ALA A 94 26.51 -0.81 -38.90
CA ALA A 94 25.15 -0.87 -38.36
C ALA A 94 24.95 -2.00 -37.32
N ALA A 95 25.84 -3.01 -37.30
CA ALA A 95 25.69 -4.24 -36.51
C ALA A 95 26.54 -4.29 -35.22
N VAL A 96 27.37 -3.27 -34.95
CA VAL A 96 28.05 -3.10 -33.67
C VAL A 96 27.83 -1.68 -33.15
N ARG A 97 26.57 -1.23 -33.14
CA ARG A 97 26.15 -0.41 -32.01
C ARG A 97 26.20 -1.34 -30.81
N GLN A 98 27.36 -1.38 -30.16
CA GLN A 98 27.39 -1.62 -28.72
C GLN A 98 26.17 -0.86 -28.18
N MET A 99 25.21 -1.58 -27.62
CA MET A 99 24.15 -0.96 -26.84
C MET A 99 24.88 -0.14 -25.78
N GLU A 100 25.11 1.14 -26.05
CA GLU A 100 25.54 2.08 -25.03
C GLU A 100 24.47 1.97 -23.97
N THR A 101 24.85 1.31 -22.88
CA THR A 101 23.96 1.10 -21.76
C THR A 101 23.81 2.48 -21.14
N HIS A 102 22.79 3.21 -21.57
CA HIS A 102 22.62 4.59 -21.14
C HIS A 102 22.10 4.58 -19.70
N PHE A 103 22.91 5.16 -18.82
CA PHE A 103 22.54 5.38 -17.42
C PHE A 103 22.53 6.88 -17.14
N PRO A 104 21.51 7.41 -16.44
CA PRO A 104 20.32 6.70 -15.99
C PRO A 104 19.35 6.37 -17.13
N SER A 105 18.60 5.26 -17.03
CA SER A 105 17.48 4.96 -17.93
C SER A 105 16.19 4.87 -17.14
N LEU A 106 15.26 5.80 -17.34
CA LEU A 106 13.98 5.82 -16.62
C LEU A 106 12.88 5.20 -17.47
N GLN A 107 12.11 4.30 -16.88
CA GLN A 107 10.86 3.80 -17.41
C GLN A 107 9.73 4.14 -16.46
N ILE A 108 8.62 4.63 -17.02
CA ILE A 108 7.40 4.91 -16.28
C ILE A 108 6.33 3.95 -16.76
N ARG A 109 5.59 3.34 -15.84
CA ARG A 109 4.38 2.54 -16.12
C ARG A 109 3.24 3.01 -15.26
N GLY A 110 2.05 3.11 -15.85
CA GLY A 110 0.85 3.50 -15.15
C GLY A 110 -0.08 2.33 -14.89
N PHE A 111 -0.86 2.42 -13.82
CA PHE A 111 -1.98 1.53 -13.52
C PHE A 111 -3.15 2.38 -13.06
N GLY A 112 -4.36 1.96 -13.40
CA GLY A 112 -5.57 2.64 -12.96
C GLY A 112 -6.75 1.69 -12.93
N ASP A 113 -7.76 2.08 -12.17
CA ASP A 113 -9.02 1.35 -12.13
C ASP A 113 -10.23 2.26 -11.82
N VAL A 114 -11.39 1.84 -12.31
CA VAL A 114 -12.69 2.46 -12.05
C VAL A 114 -13.64 1.39 -11.56
N ASP A 115 -14.26 1.66 -10.41
CA ASP A 115 -15.07 0.71 -9.67
C ASP A 115 -16.54 1.12 -9.63
N TYR A 116 -17.40 0.12 -9.51
CA TYR A 116 -18.79 0.26 -9.08
C TYR A 116 -19.05 -0.70 -7.92
N SER A 117 -19.75 -0.23 -6.89
CA SER A 117 -20.15 -1.07 -5.76
C SER A 117 -21.63 -0.86 -5.42
N ALA A 118 -22.33 -1.95 -5.11
CA ALA A 118 -23.67 -1.93 -4.54
C ALA A 118 -23.79 -3.01 -3.46
N THR A 119 -24.32 -2.65 -2.29
CA THR A 119 -24.47 -3.57 -1.15
C THR A 119 -25.85 -3.47 -0.53
N ASP A 120 -26.29 -4.52 0.16
CA ASP A 120 -27.49 -4.50 1.00
C ASP A 120 -27.27 -3.89 2.41
N GLN A 121 -26.06 -3.39 2.69
CA GLN A 121 -25.74 -2.72 3.95
C GLN A 121 -26.54 -1.42 4.11
N LYS A 122 -27.31 -1.34 5.19
CA LYS A 122 -28.10 -0.14 5.50
C LYS A 122 -27.22 1.10 5.65
N GLY A 123 -27.67 2.20 5.05
CA GLY A 123 -26.99 3.50 5.13
C GLY A 123 -25.82 3.66 4.15
N ILE A 124 -25.50 2.65 3.35
CA ILE A 124 -24.48 2.72 2.30
C ILE A 124 -25.16 2.90 0.94
N THR A 125 -24.68 3.86 0.16
CA THR A 125 -25.16 4.12 -1.21
C THR A 125 -24.34 3.35 -2.23
N SER A 126 -25.00 2.81 -3.26
CA SER A 126 -24.31 2.29 -4.43
C SER A 126 -23.79 3.41 -5.32
N GLY A 127 -22.69 3.19 -6.02
CA GLY A 127 -22.14 4.18 -6.93
C GLY A 127 -20.81 3.80 -7.56
N PHE A 128 -20.33 4.69 -8.41
CA PHE A 128 -19.02 4.62 -9.03
C PHE A 128 -17.98 5.32 -8.17
N ASN A 129 -16.78 4.75 -8.12
CA ASN A 129 -15.63 5.34 -7.45
C ASN A 129 -14.41 5.20 -8.36
N LEU A 130 -13.49 6.16 -8.27
CA LEU A 130 -12.16 5.99 -8.86
C LEU A 130 -11.30 5.20 -7.89
N GLY A 131 -10.60 4.18 -8.42
CA GLY A 131 -9.55 3.49 -7.69
C GLY A 131 -8.27 4.31 -7.61
N GLN A 132 -7.13 3.64 -7.43
CA GLN A 132 -5.85 4.33 -7.40
C GLN A 132 -5.33 4.56 -8.81
N LEU A 133 -4.83 5.76 -9.10
CA LEU A 133 -3.87 5.94 -10.20
C LEU A 133 -2.47 5.69 -9.62
N ASP A 134 -1.79 4.66 -10.08
CA ASP A 134 -0.49 4.20 -9.59
C ASP A 134 0.57 4.39 -10.69
N LEU A 135 1.69 5.05 -10.36
CA LEU A 135 2.82 5.28 -11.25
C LEU A 135 4.07 4.60 -10.72
N HIS A 136 4.64 3.73 -11.54
CA HIS A 136 5.91 3.06 -11.29
C HIS A 136 7.03 3.77 -12.02
N LEU A 137 8.08 4.11 -11.30
CA LEU A 137 9.28 4.75 -11.82
C LEU A 137 10.47 3.80 -11.60
N ALA A 138 10.89 3.10 -12.64
CA ALA A 138 12.04 2.20 -12.57
C ALA A 138 13.22 2.83 -13.30
N SER A 139 14.35 2.99 -12.62
CA SER A 139 15.57 3.50 -13.27
C SER A 139 16.81 2.68 -12.98
N ALA A 140 17.48 2.19 -14.03
CA ALA A 140 18.83 1.68 -13.88
C ALA A 140 19.78 2.87 -13.79
N LEU A 141 20.53 2.98 -12.70
CA LEU A 141 21.47 4.07 -12.43
C LEU A 141 22.92 3.67 -12.76
N SER A 142 23.22 2.38 -12.72
CA SER A 142 24.46 1.76 -13.17
C SER A 142 24.23 0.25 -13.37
N PRO A 143 25.22 -0.55 -13.81
CA PRO A 143 25.05 -2.00 -13.96
C PRO A 143 24.64 -2.75 -12.68
N LYS A 144 24.91 -2.19 -11.49
CA LYS A 144 24.59 -2.82 -10.19
C LYS A 144 23.68 -1.98 -9.30
N VAL A 145 23.22 -0.81 -9.76
CA VAL A 145 22.41 0.10 -8.94
C VAL A 145 21.12 0.41 -9.66
N THR A 146 20.00 0.14 -9.01
CA THR A 146 18.66 0.43 -9.53
C THR A 146 17.87 1.27 -8.54
N TYR A 147 17.14 2.26 -9.04
CA TYR A 147 16.12 2.99 -8.32
C TYR A 147 14.73 2.49 -8.72
N PHE A 148 13.83 2.40 -7.75
CA PHE A 148 12.42 2.13 -7.95
C PHE A 148 11.56 3.06 -7.09
N GLY A 149 10.61 3.74 -7.71
CA GLY A 149 9.58 4.55 -7.04
C GLY A 149 8.18 4.06 -7.39
N GLU A 150 7.26 4.18 -6.44
CA GLU A 150 5.81 3.99 -6.65
C GLU A 150 5.08 5.17 -6.01
N VAL A 151 4.23 5.83 -6.79
CA VAL A 151 3.42 6.98 -6.34
C VAL A 151 1.96 6.71 -6.67
N THR A 152 1.08 6.86 -5.70
CA THR A 152 -0.37 6.69 -5.89
C THR A 152 -1.10 8.02 -5.75
N PHE A 153 -2.15 8.19 -6.56
CA PHE A 153 -3.11 9.27 -6.45
C PHE A 153 -4.46 8.64 -6.10
N ASN A 154 -5.01 9.06 -4.97
CA ASN A 154 -6.22 8.47 -4.40
C ASN A 154 -7.30 9.53 -4.34
N ALA A 155 -8.47 9.25 -4.93
CA ALA A 155 -9.60 10.17 -4.88
C ALA A 155 -10.11 10.32 -3.43
N GLN A 156 -10.45 11.56 -3.07
CA GLN A 156 -11.07 11.94 -1.80
C GLN A 156 -12.27 12.87 -2.07
N PRO A 157 -13.20 13.05 -1.12
CA PRO A 157 -14.38 13.90 -1.33
C PRO A 157 -14.08 15.33 -1.78
N THR A 158 -12.92 15.87 -1.42
CA THR A 158 -12.51 17.26 -1.69
C THR A 158 -11.25 17.37 -2.56
N GLY A 159 -10.74 16.29 -3.13
CA GLY A 159 -9.52 16.32 -3.93
C GLY A 159 -8.85 14.96 -4.10
N TYR A 160 -7.52 14.96 -4.15
CA TYR A 160 -6.71 13.75 -4.25
C TYR A 160 -5.63 13.74 -3.18
N THR A 161 -5.36 12.57 -2.59
CA THR A 161 -4.17 12.36 -1.77
C THR A 161 -3.09 11.67 -2.58
N VAL A 162 -1.90 12.27 -2.59
CA VAL A 162 -0.70 11.70 -3.21
C VAL A 162 0.09 10.96 -2.14
N GLU A 163 0.42 9.69 -2.39
CA GLU A 163 1.22 8.89 -1.47
C GLU A 163 2.45 8.32 -2.18
N VAL A 164 3.59 8.34 -1.49
CA VAL A 164 4.80 7.62 -1.93
C VAL A 164 4.72 6.23 -1.34
N GLU A 165 4.39 5.24 -2.16
CA GLU A 165 4.21 3.86 -1.71
C GLU A 165 5.54 3.10 -1.65
N ARG A 166 6.43 3.36 -2.60
CA ARG A 166 7.79 2.81 -2.56
C ARG A 166 8.79 3.84 -3.03
N ASN A 167 9.95 3.81 -2.41
CA ASN A 167 11.10 4.62 -2.79
C ASN A 167 12.35 3.84 -2.38
N ILE A 168 12.96 3.19 -3.35
CA ILE A 168 13.96 2.15 -3.11
C ILE A 168 15.17 2.43 -3.98
N ILE A 169 16.35 2.43 -3.36
CA ILE A 169 17.61 2.26 -4.08
C ILE A 169 18.16 0.88 -3.72
N ARG A 170 18.58 0.12 -4.72
CA ARG A 170 19.09 -1.25 -4.56
C ARG A 170 20.47 -1.38 -5.17
N TYR A 171 21.37 -2.06 -4.46
CA TYR A 171 22.66 -2.51 -4.94
C TYR A 171 22.68 -4.03 -5.13
N ASP A 172 22.93 -4.47 -6.35
CA ASP A 172 22.98 -5.88 -6.76
C ASP A 172 24.42 -6.38 -6.75
N TYR A 173 24.87 -6.95 -5.64
CA TYR A 173 26.23 -7.50 -5.56
C TYR A 173 26.35 -8.75 -6.44
N ASN A 174 25.46 -9.72 -6.23
CA ASN A 174 25.27 -10.95 -7.02
C ASN A 174 23.89 -11.57 -6.75
N ASP A 175 23.64 -12.79 -7.26
CA ASP A 175 22.37 -13.50 -7.07
C ASP A 175 22.07 -13.92 -5.63
N TYR A 176 23.09 -13.99 -4.77
CA TYR A 176 23.01 -14.43 -3.39
C TYR A 176 22.88 -13.28 -2.38
N PHE A 177 23.17 -12.05 -2.82
CA PHE A 177 23.14 -10.87 -1.97
C PHE A 177 22.82 -9.60 -2.78
N LYS A 178 21.71 -8.98 -2.42
CA LYS A 178 21.29 -7.64 -2.83
C LYS A 178 20.95 -6.84 -1.58
N LEU A 179 21.21 -5.54 -1.63
CA LEU A 179 20.94 -4.64 -0.51
C LEU A 179 20.09 -3.46 -0.99
N SER A 180 18.92 -3.31 -0.40
CA SER A 180 17.96 -2.24 -0.68
C SER A 180 17.85 -1.27 0.49
N PHE A 181 17.62 0.01 0.19
CA PHE A 181 17.44 1.10 1.15
C PHE A 181 16.20 1.89 0.78
N GLY A 182 15.40 2.28 1.76
CA GLY A 182 14.28 3.19 1.59
C GLY A 182 12.94 2.60 2.05
N ARG A 183 11.84 2.97 1.38
CA ARG A 183 10.46 2.53 1.68
C ARG A 183 10.05 1.42 0.74
N TYR A 184 9.68 0.27 1.29
CA TYR A 184 9.28 -0.91 0.51
C TYR A 184 8.14 -1.68 1.18
N HIS A 185 7.54 -2.60 0.44
CA HIS A 185 6.63 -3.58 1.02
C HIS A 185 7.38 -4.56 1.92
N THR A 186 6.90 -4.79 3.15
CA THR A 186 7.47 -5.81 4.01
C THR A 186 7.42 -7.18 3.33
N PRO A 187 8.46 -8.03 3.49
CA PRO A 187 8.44 -9.39 2.99
C PRO A 187 7.62 -10.33 3.91
N ILE A 188 6.44 -9.88 4.34
CA ILE A 188 5.50 -10.66 5.14
C ILE A 188 4.40 -11.18 4.22
N GLY A 189 4.43 -12.49 3.98
CA GLY A 189 3.49 -13.15 3.07
C GLY A 189 3.82 -12.94 1.58
N TYR A 190 3.10 -13.66 0.73
CA TYR A 190 3.31 -13.63 -0.72
C TYR A 190 2.60 -12.43 -1.35
N TRP A 191 1.35 -12.15 -1.00
CA TRP A 191 0.56 -11.09 -1.63
C TRP A 191 1.23 -9.73 -1.49
N ASN A 192 1.81 -9.44 -0.32
CA ASN A 192 2.46 -8.15 -0.08
C ASN A 192 3.70 -7.92 -0.96
N THR A 193 4.39 -8.99 -1.35
CA THR A 193 5.59 -8.90 -2.19
C THR A 193 5.29 -9.07 -3.67
N ALA A 194 4.26 -9.86 -4.02
CA ALA A 194 3.91 -10.19 -5.39
C ALA A 194 3.00 -9.13 -6.07
N PHE A 195 2.12 -8.49 -5.30
CA PHE A 195 1.17 -7.53 -5.83
C PHE A 195 1.38 -6.15 -5.20
N HIS A 196 1.48 -5.16 -6.07
CA HIS A 196 1.55 -3.76 -5.68
C HIS A 196 0.20 -3.06 -5.88
N HIS A 197 0.19 -1.72 -5.87
CA HIS A 197 -1.04 -0.93 -5.87
C HIS A 197 -1.87 -1.06 -7.17
N GLY A 198 -1.21 -1.26 -8.32
CA GLY A 198 -1.86 -1.55 -9.60
C GLY A 198 -2.82 -2.76 -9.59
N ALA A 199 -4.12 -2.48 -9.48
CA ALA A 199 -5.18 -3.48 -9.40
C ALA A 199 -5.24 -4.41 -10.62
N TRP A 200 -4.79 -3.98 -11.81
CA TRP A 200 -4.77 -4.80 -13.02
C TRP A 200 -3.98 -6.12 -12.86
N LEU A 201 -2.92 -6.12 -12.05
CA LEU A 201 -2.12 -7.33 -11.79
C LEU A 201 -2.83 -8.36 -10.91
N GLN A 202 -3.84 -7.93 -10.17
CA GLN A 202 -4.54 -8.77 -9.21
C GLN A 202 -5.69 -9.53 -9.91
N THR A 203 -5.90 -10.79 -9.52
CA THR A 203 -7.06 -11.58 -9.97
C THR A 203 -8.36 -10.97 -9.45
N THR A 204 -8.39 -10.61 -8.16
CA THR A 204 -9.54 -10.04 -7.46
C THR A 204 -9.60 -8.52 -7.61
N ILE A 205 -10.74 -7.93 -7.29
CA ILE A 205 -10.96 -6.47 -7.24
C ILE A 205 -10.18 -5.87 -6.05
N SER A 206 -10.19 -6.52 -4.89
CA SER A 206 -9.46 -6.05 -3.71
C SER A 206 -8.45 -7.08 -3.19
N ARG A 207 -7.43 -6.59 -2.49
CA ARG A 207 -6.51 -7.41 -1.69
C ARG A 207 -7.28 -8.17 -0.60
N PRO A 208 -6.77 -9.31 -0.11
CA PRO A 208 -7.28 -9.94 1.11
C PRO A 208 -7.21 -8.96 2.28
N GLU A 209 -8.21 -8.99 3.16
CA GLU A 209 -8.38 -8.01 4.24
C GLU A 209 -7.15 -7.93 5.15
N MET A 210 -6.51 -9.08 5.46
CA MET A 210 -5.31 -9.14 6.30
C MET A 210 -4.11 -8.35 5.76
N VAL A 211 -4.05 -8.09 4.46
CA VAL A 211 -2.97 -7.38 3.77
C VAL A 211 -3.50 -6.17 2.99
N LYS A 212 -4.67 -5.63 3.35
CA LYS A 212 -5.21 -4.43 2.70
C LYS A 212 -4.28 -3.23 2.91
N VAL A 213 -4.18 -2.37 1.91
CA VAL A 213 -3.50 -1.08 2.04
C VAL A 213 -4.19 -0.23 3.11
N GLY A 214 -3.42 0.43 3.96
CA GLY A 214 -3.94 1.21 5.09
C GLY A 214 -4.54 0.37 6.23
N GLY A 215 -4.51 -0.96 6.12
CA GLY A 215 -4.88 -1.87 7.20
C GLY A 215 -3.85 -1.90 8.32
N THR A 216 -4.26 -2.43 9.48
CA THR A 216 -3.38 -2.55 10.64
C THR A 216 -2.88 -3.97 10.89
N PHE A 217 -3.53 -5.00 10.33
CA PHE A 217 -3.18 -6.39 10.61
C PHE A 217 -1.74 -6.75 10.22
N ILE A 218 -1.38 -6.67 8.94
CA ILE A 218 0.02 -6.76 8.47
C ILE A 218 0.57 -5.36 8.19
N PRO A 219 1.77 -4.99 8.66
CA PRO A 219 2.41 -3.76 8.27
C PRO A 219 2.84 -3.88 6.80
N VAL A 220 2.06 -3.28 5.89
CA VAL A 220 2.31 -3.36 4.44
C VAL A 220 3.66 -2.76 4.08
N HIS A 221 4.02 -1.64 4.70
CA HIS A 221 5.22 -0.86 4.39
C HIS A 221 6.26 -0.91 5.51
N PHE A 222 7.51 -0.68 5.13
CA PHE A 222 8.66 -0.60 6.01
C PHE A 222 9.66 0.40 5.47
N VAL A 223 10.35 1.10 6.36
CA VAL A 223 11.42 2.05 5.98
C VAL A 223 12.72 1.63 6.64
N GLY A 224 13.71 1.26 5.85
CA GLY A 224 15.00 0.80 6.37
C GLY A 224 15.86 0.13 5.32
N PHE A 225 16.56 -0.92 5.73
CA PHE A 225 17.45 -1.71 4.90
C PHE A 225 16.88 -3.12 4.73
N LEU A 226 16.97 -3.67 3.52
CA LEU A 226 16.59 -5.04 3.21
C LEU A 226 17.73 -5.76 2.49
N ALA A 227 18.21 -6.85 3.07
CA ALA A 227 19.11 -7.78 2.41
C ALA A 227 18.30 -8.97 1.86
N GLU A 228 18.55 -9.35 0.61
CA GLU A 228 17.86 -10.46 -0.04
C GLU A 228 18.79 -11.25 -0.95
N GLY A 229 18.43 -12.51 -1.21
CA GLY A 229 19.19 -13.32 -2.14
C GLY A 229 18.76 -14.78 -2.20
N ASN A 230 19.35 -15.51 -3.14
CA ASN A 230 19.19 -16.95 -3.25
C ASN A 230 20.13 -17.66 -2.26
N VAL A 231 19.71 -18.84 -1.82
CA VAL A 231 20.55 -19.78 -1.08
C VAL A 231 20.96 -20.89 -2.07
N PRO A 232 22.25 -21.30 -2.14
CA PRO A 232 22.71 -22.39 -3.00
C PRO A 232 22.15 -23.77 -2.57
N SER A 233 20.86 -24.00 -2.80
CA SER A 233 20.12 -25.16 -2.29
C SER A 233 19.76 -26.20 -3.36
N GLY A 234 20.40 -26.14 -4.53
CA GLY A 234 20.08 -26.98 -5.68
C GLY A 234 18.59 -26.91 -6.05
N GLY A 235 17.95 -28.06 -6.24
CA GLY A 235 16.55 -28.17 -6.67
C GLY A 235 15.51 -27.63 -5.68
N ALA A 236 15.88 -27.28 -4.45
CA ALA A 236 14.95 -26.70 -3.48
C ALA A 236 14.63 -25.21 -3.76
N GLY A 237 15.48 -24.50 -4.52
CA GLY A 237 15.26 -23.10 -4.89
C GLY A 237 14.95 -22.18 -3.70
N LEU A 238 15.77 -22.24 -2.65
CA LEU A 238 15.61 -21.43 -1.44
C LEU A 238 16.09 -20.00 -1.68
N SER A 239 15.38 -19.04 -1.09
CA SER A 239 15.76 -17.63 -1.05
C SER A 239 15.39 -17.03 0.30
N TYR A 240 16.01 -15.90 0.64
CA TYR A 240 15.77 -15.19 1.89
C TYR A 240 15.58 -13.69 1.68
N SER A 241 14.93 -13.06 2.66
CA SER A 241 14.89 -11.60 2.81
C SER A 241 14.96 -11.25 4.29
N VAL A 242 15.85 -10.35 4.70
CA VAL A 242 16.01 -9.91 6.08
C VAL A 242 16.13 -8.40 6.09
N GLY A 243 15.33 -7.73 6.92
CA GLY A 243 15.32 -6.27 6.99
C GLY A 243 15.31 -5.73 8.42
N VAL A 244 15.86 -4.53 8.57
CA VAL A 244 15.89 -3.75 9.83
C VAL A 244 15.61 -2.29 9.51
N GLY A 245 14.79 -1.64 10.34
CA GLY A 245 14.27 -0.32 10.03
C GLY A 245 13.28 0.21 11.05
N ASN A 246 12.56 1.24 10.67
CA ASN A 246 11.52 1.83 11.50
C ASN A 246 10.31 0.89 11.51
N GLY A 247 9.78 0.64 12.71
CA GLY A 247 8.54 -0.10 12.88
C GLY A 247 7.31 0.71 12.52
N ARG A 248 6.18 0.30 13.08
CA ARG A 248 4.90 1.02 12.95
C ARG A 248 5.02 2.40 13.57
N GLY A 249 4.48 3.41 12.88
CA GLY A 249 4.40 4.78 13.38
C GLY A 249 3.34 4.95 14.46
N SER A 250 3.12 6.20 14.88
CA SER A 250 2.05 6.56 15.83
C SER A 250 0.65 6.25 15.28
N ILE A 251 0.49 6.31 13.96
CA ILE A 251 -0.62 5.71 13.24
C ILE A 251 -0.17 4.31 12.83
N ILE A 252 -0.64 3.28 13.52
CA ILE A 252 -0.08 1.92 13.41
C ILE A 252 -0.24 1.24 12.03
N SER A 253 -1.09 1.77 11.15
CA SER A 253 -1.19 1.34 9.74
C SER A 253 -0.11 1.94 8.84
N ARG A 254 0.65 2.91 9.35
CA ARG A 254 1.76 3.59 8.66
C ARG A 254 3.10 3.13 9.23
N PRO A 255 4.16 3.06 8.43
CA PRO A 255 5.51 2.93 8.96
C PRO A 255 6.00 4.27 9.54
N GLY A 256 7.15 4.27 10.21
CA GLY A 256 7.85 5.49 10.62
C GLY A 256 8.49 6.25 9.45
N ASP A 257 7.70 6.70 8.47
CA ASP A 257 8.17 7.42 7.26
C ASP A 257 8.93 8.70 7.61
N ALA A 258 8.47 9.44 8.64
CA ALA A 258 9.10 10.67 9.13
C ALA A 258 10.10 10.44 10.29
N GLY A 259 10.42 9.17 10.57
CA GLY A 259 11.26 8.76 11.70
C GLY A 259 10.58 7.76 12.63
N ASP A 260 11.39 7.06 13.40
CA ASP A 260 10.95 6.12 14.43
C ASP A 260 10.42 6.88 15.66
N ASN A 261 9.25 6.48 16.16
CA ASN A 261 8.55 7.16 17.26
C ASN A 261 8.99 6.69 18.66
N ASN A 262 9.79 5.62 18.76
CA ASN A 262 10.14 5.04 20.07
C ASN A 262 11.58 4.50 20.17
N ASN A 263 12.41 4.78 19.18
CA ASN A 263 13.81 4.36 19.07
C ASN A 263 14.01 2.84 19.18
N ASN A 264 13.01 2.04 18.81
CA ASN A 264 13.09 0.59 18.69
C ASN A 264 12.97 0.20 17.22
N ARG A 265 14.05 -0.32 16.65
CA ARG A 265 14.02 -0.77 15.27
C ARG A 265 13.25 -2.09 15.17
N ALA A 266 12.30 -2.11 14.26
CA ALA A 266 11.65 -3.33 13.84
C ALA A 266 12.59 -4.14 12.94
N TRP A 267 12.37 -5.45 12.91
CA TRP A 267 13.04 -6.32 11.97
C TRP A 267 12.07 -7.34 11.40
N VAL A 268 12.40 -7.80 10.20
CA VAL A 268 11.64 -8.76 9.43
C VAL A 268 12.57 -9.80 8.84
N ALA A 269 12.14 -11.05 8.80
CA ALA A 269 12.85 -12.12 8.10
C ALA A 269 11.85 -13.00 7.36
N ASN A 270 12.23 -13.43 6.17
CA ASN A 270 11.46 -14.32 5.31
C ASN A 270 12.40 -15.34 4.69
N ILE A 271 11.95 -16.59 4.63
CA ILE A 271 12.57 -17.65 3.85
C ILE A 271 11.47 -18.30 3.01
N TYR A 272 11.75 -18.51 1.73
CA TYR A 272 10.84 -19.22 0.84
C TYR A 272 11.58 -20.20 -0.08
N SER A 273 10.84 -21.18 -0.59
CA SER A 273 11.30 -22.22 -1.51
C SER A 273 10.48 -22.14 -2.81
N ARG A 274 11.17 -22.27 -3.96
CA ARG A 274 10.56 -22.51 -5.28
C ARG A 274 11.17 -23.78 -5.89
N PRO A 275 10.64 -24.97 -5.55
CA PRO A 275 11.25 -26.23 -5.97
C PRO A 275 11.26 -26.40 -7.49
N ALA A 276 12.40 -26.79 -8.07
CA ALA A 276 12.58 -26.91 -9.51
C ALA A 276 11.62 -27.95 -10.15
N LYS A 277 11.28 -29.02 -9.41
CA LYS A 277 10.36 -30.08 -9.89
C LYS A 277 8.88 -29.68 -9.84
N LEU A 278 8.52 -28.64 -9.08
CA LEU A 278 7.15 -28.15 -8.91
C LEU A 278 7.07 -26.71 -9.40
N TYR A 279 7.33 -26.50 -10.69
CA TYR A 279 7.43 -25.18 -11.29
C TYR A 279 6.10 -24.41 -11.22
N GLY A 280 6.04 -23.44 -10.30
CA GLY A 280 4.83 -22.70 -9.96
C GLY A 280 4.58 -22.70 -8.45
N LEU A 281 5.05 -23.71 -7.72
CA LEU A 281 4.95 -23.74 -6.27
C LEU A 281 5.93 -22.75 -5.63
N GLN A 282 5.43 -21.97 -4.68
CA GLN A 282 6.23 -21.28 -3.69
C GLN A 282 5.66 -21.54 -2.30
N LEU A 283 6.55 -21.94 -1.39
CA LEU A 283 6.26 -22.13 0.03
C LEU A 283 7.10 -21.11 0.79
N GLY A 284 6.58 -20.47 1.83
CA GLY A 284 7.42 -19.60 2.64
C GLY A 284 6.85 -19.28 4.00
N VAL A 285 7.74 -18.76 4.83
CA VAL A 285 7.45 -18.33 6.19
C VAL A 285 8.08 -16.97 6.42
N SER A 286 7.40 -16.12 7.18
CA SER A 286 7.86 -14.78 7.54
C SER A 286 7.70 -14.56 9.03
N VAL A 287 8.62 -13.81 9.61
CA VAL A 287 8.52 -13.28 10.97
C VAL A 287 8.80 -11.78 10.97
N TYR A 288 8.07 -11.04 11.78
CA TYR A 288 8.29 -9.62 12.02
C TYR A 288 8.22 -9.36 13.52
N ARG A 289 9.06 -8.45 13.99
CA ARG A 289 9.07 -8.02 15.38
C ARG A 289 9.20 -6.52 15.46
N ASP A 290 8.43 -5.94 16.38
CA ASP A 290 8.42 -4.52 16.65
C ASP A 290 8.10 -4.24 18.13
N LYS A 291 8.36 -2.99 18.53
CA LYS A 291 7.76 -2.40 19.72
C LYS A 291 6.82 -1.30 19.23
N ILE A 292 5.54 -1.44 19.53
CA ILE A 292 4.54 -0.43 19.22
C ILE A 292 4.42 0.52 20.41
N THR A 293 4.36 1.82 20.14
CA THR A 293 3.97 2.85 21.13
C THR A 293 2.73 3.57 20.60
N LEU A 294 1.60 3.32 21.24
CA LEU A 294 0.34 3.98 20.89
C LEU A 294 0.39 5.46 21.33
N PRO A 295 -0.22 6.37 20.56
CA PRO A 295 -0.20 7.80 20.85
C PRO A 295 -0.98 8.18 22.13
N ILE A 296 -1.94 7.34 22.53
CA ILE A 296 -2.77 7.56 23.72
C ILE A 296 -2.19 6.75 24.88
N VAL A 297 -1.92 7.41 26.00
CA VAL A 297 -1.48 6.74 27.25
C VAL A 297 -2.70 6.16 27.95
N LEU A 298 -2.80 4.84 27.99
CA LEU A 298 -3.83 4.10 28.70
C LEU A 298 -3.38 3.80 30.14
N PRO A 299 -4.30 3.57 31.10
CA PRO A 299 -3.95 3.19 32.48
C PRO A 299 -3.09 1.92 32.56
N ASN A 300 -3.27 0.98 31.64
CA ASN A 300 -2.48 -0.25 31.48
C ASN A 300 -1.22 -0.05 30.63
N GLY A 301 -0.84 1.19 30.33
CA GLY A 301 0.30 1.53 29.47
C GLY A 301 -0.04 1.50 27.98
N ASN A 302 0.82 2.13 27.17
CA ASN A 302 0.64 2.31 25.73
C ASN A 302 1.75 1.65 24.89
N ASN A 303 2.57 0.81 25.51
CA ASN A 303 3.70 0.17 24.85
C ASN A 303 3.48 -1.33 24.74
N PHE A 304 3.69 -1.87 23.55
CA PHE A 304 3.44 -3.27 23.22
C PHE A 304 4.63 -3.86 22.48
N ARG A 305 4.93 -5.13 22.72
CA ARG A 305 5.78 -5.91 21.82
C ARG A 305 4.87 -6.60 20.80
N GLU A 306 5.18 -6.46 19.53
CA GLU A 306 4.51 -7.15 18.44
C GLU A 306 5.40 -8.27 17.90
N TRP A 307 4.81 -9.44 17.71
CA TRP A 307 5.36 -10.51 16.90
C TRP A 307 4.35 -10.91 15.85
N ILE A 308 4.75 -10.94 14.59
CA ILE A 308 3.93 -11.47 13.51
C ILE A 308 4.63 -12.70 12.96
N SER A 309 3.92 -13.82 12.93
CA SER A 309 4.35 -15.04 12.25
C SER A 309 3.39 -15.31 11.11
N ALA A 310 3.92 -15.49 9.90
CA ALA A 310 3.13 -15.74 8.71
C ALA A 310 3.69 -16.91 7.90
N ALA A 311 2.81 -17.59 7.16
CA ALA A 311 3.17 -18.65 6.24
C ALA A 311 2.29 -18.60 4.99
N HIS A 312 2.86 -19.00 3.85
CA HIS A 312 2.16 -19.03 2.58
C HIS A 312 2.46 -20.30 1.79
N VAL A 313 1.45 -20.76 1.06
CA VAL A 313 1.52 -21.80 0.04
C VAL A 313 0.84 -21.26 -1.20
N VAL A 314 1.60 -21.09 -2.28
CA VAL A 314 1.09 -20.49 -3.50
C VAL A 314 1.50 -21.31 -4.72
N TRP A 315 0.58 -21.44 -5.67
CA TRP A 315 0.84 -21.93 -7.01
C TRP A 315 0.65 -20.75 -7.98
N THR A 316 1.76 -20.19 -8.44
CA THR A 316 1.84 -18.92 -9.17
C THR A 316 1.48 -19.01 -10.65
N LYS A 317 1.00 -20.16 -11.11
CA LYS A 317 0.43 -20.29 -12.44
C LYS A 317 -0.98 -19.72 -12.44
N GLU A 318 -1.52 -19.45 -13.63
CA GLU A 318 -2.93 -19.06 -13.76
C GLU A 318 -3.84 -20.24 -14.17
N THR A 319 -3.25 -21.42 -14.39
CA THR A 319 -3.90 -22.67 -14.81
C THR A 319 -3.37 -23.86 -13.99
N PRO A 320 -3.78 -24.06 -12.74
CA PRO A 320 -4.61 -23.16 -11.91
C PRO A 320 -3.78 -22.05 -11.26
N GLU A 321 -4.46 -21.09 -10.63
CA GLU A 321 -3.95 -20.23 -9.55
C GLU A 321 -4.41 -20.79 -8.21
N PHE A 322 -3.51 -20.86 -7.24
CA PHE A 322 -3.83 -21.17 -5.85
C PHE A 322 -3.01 -20.25 -4.93
N LEU A 323 -3.65 -19.57 -4.00
CA LEU A 323 -2.98 -18.71 -3.01
C LEU A 323 -3.58 -18.98 -1.64
N ALA A 324 -2.77 -19.39 -0.68
CA ALA A 324 -3.19 -19.51 0.71
C ALA A 324 -2.15 -18.89 1.63
N GLU A 325 -2.59 -18.01 2.52
CA GLU A 325 -1.74 -17.35 3.50
C GLU A 325 -2.40 -17.33 4.87
N PHE A 326 -1.59 -17.45 5.91
CA PHE A 326 -1.98 -17.32 7.31
C PHE A 326 -1.04 -16.35 8.01
N ALA A 327 -1.56 -15.57 8.95
CA ALA A 327 -0.80 -14.73 9.84
C ALA A 327 -1.37 -14.75 11.26
N ASN A 328 -0.46 -14.79 12.25
CA ASN A 328 -0.75 -14.60 13.66
C ASN A 328 0.01 -13.36 14.17
N VAL A 329 -0.74 -12.37 14.63
CA VAL A 329 -0.19 -11.18 15.30
C VAL A 329 -0.34 -11.36 16.81
N ASN A 330 0.78 -11.41 17.50
CA ASN A 330 0.86 -11.47 18.95
C ASN A 330 1.20 -10.08 19.49
N HIS A 331 0.36 -9.55 20.37
CA HIS A 331 0.67 -8.35 21.13
C HIS A 331 0.90 -8.71 22.59
N ARG A 332 1.97 -8.18 23.16
CA ARG A 332 2.24 -8.24 24.60
C ARG A 332 2.37 -6.84 25.16
N ASN A 333 1.45 -6.45 26.04
CA ASN A 333 1.56 -5.20 26.79
C ASN A 333 2.80 -5.23 27.69
N ILE A 334 3.66 -4.21 27.59
CA ILE A 334 4.95 -4.17 28.30
C ILE A 334 4.77 -3.93 29.80
N LEU A 335 3.74 -3.19 30.22
CA LEU A 335 3.48 -2.89 31.62
C LEU A 335 2.79 -4.06 32.32
N THR A 336 1.72 -4.59 31.74
CA THR A 336 0.89 -5.63 32.38
C THR A 336 1.33 -7.05 32.06
N ASN A 337 2.16 -7.25 31.04
CA ASN A 337 2.49 -8.55 30.45
C ASN A 337 1.29 -9.32 29.87
N PHE A 338 0.12 -8.67 29.73
CA PHE A 338 -1.02 -9.27 29.07
C PHE A 338 -0.72 -9.56 27.59
N VAL A 339 -1.22 -10.69 27.08
CA VAL A 339 -0.92 -11.18 25.74
C VAL A 339 -2.21 -11.47 24.99
N THR A 340 -2.28 -11.02 23.74
CA THR A 340 -3.35 -11.35 22.80
C THR A 340 -2.78 -11.94 21.52
N ASN A 341 -3.59 -12.73 20.82
CA ASN A 341 -3.27 -13.26 19.49
C ASN A 341 -4.44 -12.99 18.56
N SER A 342 -4.18 -12.22 17.51
CA SER A 342 -5.11 -11.97 16.42
C SER A 342 -4.68 -12.80 15.21
N GLN A 343 -5.60 -13.50 14.56
CA GLN A 343 -5.29 -14.47 13.51
C GLN A 343 -6.08 -14.17 12.25
N ALA A 344 -5.44 -14.24 11.10
CA ALA A 344 -6.10 -14.09 9.81
C ALA A 344 -5.57 -15.07 8.79
N TYR A 345 -6.43 -15.49 7.87
CA TYR A 345 -6.04 -16.27 6.71
C TYR A 345 -6.98 -16.04 5.54
N TYR A 346 -6.50 -16.40 4.36
CA TYR A 346 -7.35 -16.55 3.20
C TYR A 346 -6.90 -17.73 2.34
N VAL A 347 -7.83 -18.21 1.51
CA VAL A 347 -7.57 -19.16 0.43
C VAL A 347 -8.25 -18.66 -0.83
N GLN A 348 -7.48 -18.51 -1.91
CA GLN A 348 -7.95 -18.11 -3.23
C GLN A 348 -7.60 -19.18 -4.26
N ILE A 349 -8.56 -19.47 -5.12
CA ILE A 349 -8.40 -20.33 -6.29
C ILE A 349 -8.90 -19.61 -7.53
N GLY A 350 -8.19 -19.77 -8.63
CA GLY A 350 -8.60 -19.24 -9.93
C GLY A 350 -8.18 -20.18 -11.05
N TYR A 351 -8.89 -20.15 -12.17
CA TYR A 351 -8.54 -20.99 -13.31
C TYR A 351 -8.86 -20.30 -14.63
N ARG A 352 -7.82 -20.01 -15.42
CA ARG A 352 -7.99 -19.49 -16.78
C ARG A 352 -8.59 -20.56 -17.67
N LEU A 353 -9.74 -20.29 -18.26
CA LEU A 353 -10.48 -21.25 -19.08
C LEU A 353 -9.83 -21.40 -20.47
N PRO A 354 -9.28 -22.58 -20.83
CA PRO A 354 -8.59 -22.77 -22.11
C PRO A 354 -9.48 -22.58 -23.33
N TRP A 355 -10.78 -22.89 -23.20
CA TRP A 355 -11.77 -22.76 -24.27
C TRP A 355 -12.26 -21.32 -24.52
N PHE A 356 -11.77 -20.34 -23.74
CA PHE A 356 -11.98 -18.91 -23.96
C PHE A 356 -10.64 -18.19 -24.21
N GLU A 357 -9.71 -18.87 -24.90
CA GLU A 357 -8.37 -18.33 -25.19
C GLU A 357 -7.62 -17.84 -23.93
N LYS A 358 -7.96 -18.39 -22.76
CA LYS A 358 -7.47 -17.96 -21.44
C LYS A 358 -7.79 -16.49 -21.09
N THR A 359 -8.69 -15.83 -21.81
CA THR A 359 -9.11 -14.45 -21.47
C THR A 359 -10.02 -14.42 -20.23
N LEU A 360 -10.73 -15.51 -19.94
CA LEU A 360 -11.67 -15.61 -18.83
C LEU A 360 -11.09 -16.43 -17.66
N LYS A 361 -11.15 -15.88 -16.44
CA LYS A 361 -10.68 -16.49 -15.19
C LYS A 361 -11.74 -16.34 -14.10
N PRO A 362 -12.63 -17.33 -13.91
CA PRO A 362 -13.40 -17.44 -12.67
C PRO A 362 -12.46 -17.69 -11.49
N TYR A 363 -12.85 -17.17 -10.33
CA TYR A 363 -12.12 -17.37 -9.08
C TYR A 363 -13.05 -17.37 -7.87
N TYR A 364 -12.56 -17.93 -6.78
CA TYR A 364 -13.18 -17.90 -5.47
C TYR A 364 -12.13 -17.54 -4.43
N ARG A 365 -12.50 -16.72 -3.45
CA ARG A 365 -11.68 -16.46 -2.26
C ARG A 365 -12.54 -16.57 -1.00
N PHE A 366 -12.01 -17.30 -0.02
CA PHE A 366 -12.50 -17.28 1.35
C PHE A 366 -11.49 -16.56 2.23
N GLU A 367 -11.98 -15.73 3.14
CA GLU A 367 -11.16 -14.99 4.09
C GLU A 367 -11.75 -15.06 5.49
N HIS A 368 -10.87 -15.16 6.48
CA HIS A 368 -11.25 -15.14 7.88
C HIS A 368 -10.24 -14.34 8.68
N THR A 369 -10.72 -13.44 9.54
CA THR A 369 -9.92 -12.74 10.54
C THR A 369 -10.62 -12.84 11.88
N HIS A 370 -9.84 -13.13 12.92
CA HIS A 370 -10.29 -13.12 14.30
C HIS A 370 -9.40 -12.21 15.14
N THR A 371 -10.01 -11.27 15.85
CA THR A 371 -9.40 -10.37 16.82
C THR A 371 -10.10 -10.58 18.16
N PRO A 372 -9.42 -11.04 19.22
CA PRO A 372 -10.08 -11.25 20.51
C PRO A 372 -10.58 -9.92 21.09
N MET A 373 -11.69 -9.93 21.82
CA MET A 373 -12.25 -8.71 22.44
C MET A 373 -11.29 -8.03 23.43
N SER A 374 -10.29 -8.77 23.94
CA SER A 374 -9.26 -8.25 24.82
C SER A 374 -8.08 -7.60 24.07
N GLU A 375 -8.11 -7.55 22.74
CA GLU A 375 -7.08 -6.90 21.93
C GLU A 375 -6.99 -5.41 22.26
N GLU A 376 -5.80 -4.94 22.62
CA GLU A 376 -5.57 -3.57 23.10
C GLU A 376 -5.00 -2.65 22.00
N VAL A 377 -4.43 -3.22 20.94
CA VAL A 377 -3.72 -2.46 19.88
C VAL A 377 -4.60 -2.28 18.65
N PHE A 378 -5.29 -3.33 18.22
CA PHE A 378 -6.15 -3.28 17.05
C PHE A 378 -7.59 -2.93 17.43
N ALA A 379 -8.23 -2.11 16.60
CA ALA A 379 -9.68 -2.11 16.53
C ALA A 379 -10.17 -3.50 16.08
N ASN A 380 -11.43 -3.85 16.35
CA ASN A 380 -11.99 -5.12 15.91
C ASN A 380 -11.87 -5.23 14.37
N GLN A 381 -11.16 -6.25 13.91
CA GLN A 381 -10.94 -6.58 12.50
C GLN A 381 -11.57 -7.93 12.12
N ASP A 382 -12.46 -8.49 12.94
CA ASP A 382 -13.16 -9.73 12.66
C ASP A 382 -13.79 -9.69 11.26
N LEU A 383 -13.62 -10.80 10.54
CA LEU A 383 -14.17 -10.99 9.21
C LEU A 383 -14.42 -12.47 8.96
N VAL A 384 -15.56 -12.78 8.39
CA VAL A 384 -15.79 -14.01 7.63
C VAL A 384 -16.32 -13.60 6.27
N GLY A 385 -15.57 -13.91 5.21
CA GLY A 385 -15.87 -13.45 3.85
C GLY A 385 -15.78 -14.56 2.81
N SER A 386 -16.77 -14.62 1.92
CA SER A 386 -16.78 -15.43 0.71
C SER A 386 -16.94 -14.53 -0.51
N ILE A 387 -16.03 -14.68 -1.47
CA ILE A 387 -15.97 -13.87 -2.70
C ILE A 387 -15.98 -14.83 -3.88
N VAL A 388 -17.00 -14.72 -4.74
CA VAL A 388 -17.04 -15.40 -6.03
C VAL A 388 -16.87 -14.33 -7.09
N GLY A 389 -15.92 -14.51 -8.00
CA GLY A 389 -15.67 -13.51 -9.03
C GLY A 389 -15.25 -14.08 -10.37
N LEU A 390 -15.22 -13.17 -11.34
CA LEU A 390 -14.86 -13.43 -12.71
C LEU A 390 -13.97 -12.28 -13.18
N ARG A 391 -12.84 -12.62 -13.78
CA ARG A 391 -11.97 -11.69 -14.49
C ARG A 391 -12.02 -12.01 -15.98
N TYR A 392 -12.24 -11.01 -16.81
CA TYR A 392 -12.21 -11.08 -18.26
C TYR A 392 -11.20 -10.07 -18.80
N ASP A 393 -10.10 -10.58 -19.37
CA ASP A 393 -9.09 -9.74 -20.00
C ASP A 393 -9.56 -9.33 -21.40
N ILE A 394 -9.81 -8.03 -21.58
CA ILE A 394 -10.20 -7.45 -22.86
C ILE A 394 -8.99 -7.14 -23.75
N SER A 395 -7.81 -7.02 -23.14
CA SER A 395 -6.52 -6.91 -23.83
C SER A 395 -5.39 -7.33 -22.88
N ASN A 396 -4.15 -7.30 -23.37
CA ASN A 396 -2.96 -7.47 -22.52
C ASN A 396 -2.75 -6.34 -21.51
N TYR A 397 -3.57 -5.28 -21.55
CA TYR A 397 -3.40 -4.06 -20.76
C TYR A 397 -4.66 -3.64 -20.02
N ALA A 398 -5.78 -4.36 -20.15
CA ALA A 398 -7.02 -4.03 -19.48
C ALA A 398 -7.90 -5.26 -19.21
N ALA A 399 -8.67 -5.22 -18.13
CA ALA A 399 -9.56 -6.29 -17.72
C ALA A 399 -10.83 -5.75 -17.06
N PHE A 400 -11.95 -6.42 -17.32
CA PHE A 400 -13.16 -6.31 -16.52
C PHE A 400 -13.14 -7.36 -15.41
N LYS A 401 -13.54 -6.96 -14.21
CA LYS A 401 -13.74 -7.87 -13.08
C LYS A 401 -15.12 -7.66 -12.49
N SER A 402 -15.74 -8.75 -12.06
CA SER A 402 -16.99 -8.73 -11.31
C SER A 402 -16.88 -9.65 -10.11
N GLU A 403 -17.36 -9.21 -8.96
CA GLU A 403 -17.39 -10.00 -7.73
C GLU A 403 -18.75 -9.90 -7.05
N TYR A 404 -19.23 -11.05 -6.58
CA TYR A 404 -20.22 -11.13 -5.53
C TYR A 404 -19.51 -11.43 -4.20
N ARG A 405 -19.75 -10.61 -3.19
CA ARG A 405 -19.18 -10.76 -1.85
C ARG A 405 -20.27 -10.99 -0.83
N ASN A 406 -20.08 -12.01 0.01
CA ASN A 406 -20.88 -12.24 1.22
C ASN A 406 -19.94 -12.14 2.43
N THR A 407 -20.18 -11.18 3.32
CA THR A 407 -19.27 -10.89 4.43
C THR A 407 -20.01 -10.71 5.75
N LYS A 408 -19.32 -10.97 6.86
CA LYS A 408 -19.77 -10.66 8.23
C LYS A 408 -18.56 -10.15 9.01
N ARG A 409 -18.71 -9.00 9.70
CA ARG A 409 -17.62 -8.44 10.52
C ARG A 409 -17.81 -8.77 11.99
N LEU A 410 -18.84 -8.27 12.67
CA LEU A 410 -18.98 -8.55 14.11
C LEU A 410 -19.83 -9.79 14.43
N PRO A 411 -19.56 -10.48 15.55
CA PRO A 411 -20.48 -11.44 16.14
C PRO A 411 -21.84 -10.77 16.43
N GLY A 412 -22.90 -11.23 15.77
CA GLY A 412 -24.26 -10.70 15.93
C GLY A 412 -24.73 -9.75 14.82
N GLU A 413 -23.81 -9.24 13.99
CA GLU A 413 -24.20 -8.48 12.80
C GLU A 413 -24.73 -9.39 11.69
N PRO A 414 -25.70 -8.92 10.89
CA PRO A 414 -26.16 -9.63 9.70
C PRO A 414 -25.03 -9.73 8.68
N ARG A 415 -25.12 -10.75 7.81
CA ARG A 415 -24.27 -10.82 6.62
C ARG A 415 -24.63 -9.70 5.66
N ILE A 416 -23.61 -9.11 5.04
CA ILE A 416 -23.71 -8.12 3.98
C ILE A 416 -23.42 -8.80 2.65
N ASN A 417 -24.29 -8.59 1.68
CA ASN A 417 -24.12 -9.02 0.30
C ASN A 417 -23.81 -7.80 -0.57
N GLY A 418 -22.86 -7.95 -1.49
CA GLY A 418 -22.52 -6.88 -2.42
C GLY A 418 -22.10 -7.37 -3.78
N LEU A 419 -22.42 -6.56 -4.80
CA LEU A 419 -21.95 -6.68 -6.16
C LEU A 419 -20.90 -5.59 -6.41
N PHE A 420 -19.76 -5.99 -6.96
CA PHE A 420 -18.63 -5.12 -7.28
C PHE A 420 -18.23 -5.35 -8.73
N LEU A 421 -18.01 -4.26 -9.46
CA LEU A 421 -17.51 -4.29 -10.83
C LEU A 421 -16.27 -3.39 -10.89
N GLN A 422 -15.25 -3.80 -11.64
CA GLN A 422 -14.02 -3.03 -11.81
C GLN A 422 -13.56 -3.10 -13.26
N THR A 423 -13.16 -1.97 -13.81
CA THR A 423 -12.32 -1.91 -15.02
C THR A 423 -10.92 -1.54 -14.57
N ALA A 424 -9.96 -2.45 -14.68
CA ALA A 424 -8.57 -2.22 -14.29
C ALA A 424 -7.66 -2.28 -15.52
N PHE A 425 -6.68 -1.38 -15.60
CA PHE A 425 -5.82 -1.23 -16.77
C PHE A 425 -4.40 -0.77 -16.41
N THR A 426 -3.48 -0.89 -17.36
CA THR A 426 -2.08 -0.43 -17.29
C THR A 426 -1.64 0.16 -18.62
N PHE A 427 -0.64 1.05 -18.62
CA PHE A 427 -0.15 1.76 -19.82
C PHE A 427 1.32 2.15 -19.73
#